data_AF-A0A2X1RLK4-F1
#
_entry.id   AF-A0A2X1RLK4-F1
#
_cell.length_a   1.000
_cell.length_b   1.000
_cell.length_c   1.000
_cell.angle_alpha   90.00
_cell.angle_beta   90.00
_cell.angle_gamma   90.00
#
_symmetry.space_group_name_H-M   'P 1'
#
loop_
_entity.id
_entity.type
_entity.pdbx_description
1 polymer ?
#
loop_
_entity_poly.entity_id
_entity_poly.type
_entity_poly.pdbx_seq_one_letter_code
_entity_poly.pdbx_strand_id
1 'polypeptide(L)' 'MACHRIKVEQVLDHLETSRSNLEQRFKNEMNKTIHQVIHEEKISRAKNLLQQTDISIQEIAEICGYPSIQYFLLCF' A
#
# COMPACT_ATOMS: atom_id res chain seq x y z
N MET A 1 -41.07 4.50 -14.12
CA MET A 1 -39.95 4.90 -15.00
C MET A 1 -39.12 5.94 -14.26
N ALA A 2 -37.80 5.81 -14.37
CA ALA A 2 -36.75 6.79 -14.03
C ALA A 2 -36.64 7.28 -12.58
N CYS A 3 -35.62 6.77 -11.86
CA CYS A 3 -34.75 7.66 -11.09
C CYS A 3 -33.31 7.14 -11.11
N HIS A 4 -32.52 7.76 -11.98
CA HIS A 4 -31.05 7.82 -12.06
C HIS A 4 -30.24 6.58 -11.68
N ARG A 5 -29.70 5.92 -12.71
CA ARG A 5 -28.38 5.28 -12.63
C ARG A 5 -27.40 6.35 -12.19
N ILE A 6 -27.07 6.40 -10.90
CA ILE A 6 -25.86 7.08 -10.46
C ILE A 6 -24.72 6.28 -11.09
N LYS A 7 -24.14 6.83 -12.15
CA LYS A 7 -22.91 6.28 -12.73
C LYS A 7 -21.83 6.47 -11.69
N VAL A 8 -21.08 5.41 -11.39
CA VAL A 8 -19.93 5.42 -10.48
C VAL A 8 -18.94 6.55 -10.82
N GLU A 9 -18.92 6.97 -12.08
CA GLU A 9 -18.20 8.14 -12.61
C GLU A 9 -18.51 9.45 -11.85
N GLN A 10 -19.75 9.69 -11.39
CA GLN A 10 -20.11 10.91 -10.64
C GLN A 10 -19.72 10.87 -9.16
N VAL A 11 -19.49 9.68 -8.60
CA VAL A 11 -18.98 9.54 -7.21
C VAL A 11 -17.46 9.76 -7.18
N LEU A 12 -16.78 9.48 -8.31
CA LEU A 12 -15.33 9.67 -8.46
C LEU A 12 -14.91 11.12 -8.69
N ASP A 13 -15.81 11.99 -9.18
CA ASP A 13 -15.56 13.43 -9.32
C ASP A 13 -15.59 14.20 -7.98
N HIS A 14 -16.17 13.63 -6.92
CA HIS A 14 -16.37 14.32 -5.63
C HIS A 14 -15.29 14.01 -4.58
N LEU A 15 -14.30 13.19 -4.92
CA LEU A 15 -13.10 12.97 -4.12
C LEU A 15 -11.94 13.65 -4.86
N GLU A 16 -11.91 14.97 -4.73
CA GLU A 16 -11.03 15.94 -5.40
C GLU A 16 -9.54 15.73 -5.11
N THR A 17 -8.97 14.63 -5.60
CA THR A 17 -7.54 14.47 -5.87
C THR A 17 -7.42 13.22 -6.75
N SER A 18 -7.08 13.42 -8.03
CA SER A 18 -6.65 12.32 -8.88
C SER A 18 -5.51 11.58 -8.17
N ARG A 19 -5.40 10.26 -8.37
CA ARG A 19 -4.27 9.46 -7.84
C ARG A 19 -2.93 10.18 -8.03
N SER A 20 -2.75 10.81 -9.19
CA SER A 20 -1.57 11.61 -9.53
C SER A 20 -1.39 12.85 -8.65
N ASN A 21 -2.45 13.58 -8.32
CA ASN A 21 -2.36 14.73 -7.42
C ASN A 21 -2.04 14.30 -5.98
N LEU A 22 -2.54 13.14 -5.53
CA LEU A 22 -2.21 12.60 -4.20
C LEU A 22 -0.74 12.20 -4.16
N GLU A 23 -0.28 11.49 -5.18
CA GLU A 23 1.11 11.08 -5.32
C GLU A 23 2.06 12.27 -5.40
N GLN A 24 1.69 13.34 -6.13
CA GLN A 24 2.49 14.55 -6.20
C GLN A 24 2.54 15.28 -4.86
N ARG A 25 1.40 15.49 -4.20
CA ARG A 25 1.36 16.13 -2.88
C ARG A 25 2.16 15.33 -1.86
N PHE A 26 1.97 14.01 -1.81
CA PHE A 26 2.70 13.13 -0.92
C PHE A 26 4.21 13.16 -1.19
N LYS A 27 4.62 13.14 -2.47
CA LYS A 27 6.03 13.28 -2.83
C LYS A 27 6.61 14.64 -2.45
N ASN A 28 5.84 15.72 -2.59
CA ASN A 28 6.29 17.06 -2.21
C ASN A 28 6.45 17.21 -0.69
N GLU A 29 5.57 16.61 0.10
CA GLU A 29 5.61 16.69 1.57
C GLU A 29 6.62 15.70 2.19
N MET A 30 6.68 14.46 1.69
CA MET A 30 7.49 13.37 2.26
C MET A 30 8.81 13.12 1.53
N ASN A 31 9.03 13.75 0.36
CA ASN A 31 10.16 13.49 -0.54
C ASN A 31 10.27 12.01 -0.99
N LYS A 32 9.18 11.25 -0.87
CA LYS A 32 9.05 9.82 -1.20
C LYS A 32 7.73 9.55 -1.88
N THR A 33 7.64 8.51 -2.69
CA THR A 33 6.34 8.08 -3.24
C THR A 33 5.54 7.32 -2.17
N ILE A 34 4.22 7.32 -2.30
CA ILE A 34 3.32 6.54 -1.44
C ILE A 34 3.73 5.06 -1.42
N HIS A 35 4.09 4.53 -2.60
CA HIS A 35 4.58 3.16 -2.74
C HIS A 35 5.87 2.91 -1.96
N GLN A 36 6.82 3.86 -1.96
CA GLN A 36 8.06 3.74 -1.17
C GLN A 36 7.78 3.69 0.32
N VAL A 37 6.89 4.56 0.82
CA VAL A 37 6.57 4.59 2.26
C VAL A 37 5.83 3.32 2.68
N ILE A 38 4.87 2.85 1.90
CA ILE A 38 4.19 1.57 2.18
C ILE A 38 5.20 0.41 2.21
N HIS A 39 6.15 0.41 1.27
CA HIS A 39 7.19 -0.61 1.22
C HIS A 39 8.12 -0.55 2.45
N GLU A 40 8.59 0.63 2.82
CA GLU A 40 9.43 0.85 3.99
C GLU A 40 8.74 0.38 5.27
N GLU A 41 7.46 0.68 5.44
CA GLU A 41 6.66 0.23 6.60
C GLU A 41 6.51 -1.30 6.63
N LYS A 42 6.25 -1.93 5.48
CA LYS A 42 6.19 -3.40 5.38
C LYS A 42 7.51 -4.06 5.74
N ILE A 43 8.64 -3.52 5.27
CA ILE A 43 9.98 -4.04 5.58
C ILE A 43 10.34 -3.79 7.05
N SER A 44 10.00 -2.62 7.59
CA SER A 44 10.20 -2.31 9.01
C SER A 44 9.46 -3.29 9.90
N ARG A 45 8.19 -3.59 9.58
CA ARG A 45 7.39 -4.59 10.29
C ARG A 45 8.00 -5.99 10.16
N ALA A 46 8.41 -6.38 8.96
CA ALA A 46 9.06 -7.67 8.73
C ALA A 46 10.35 -7.83 9.56
N LYS A 47 11.19 -6.79 9.63
CA LYS A 47 12.40 -6.77 10.48
C LYS A 47 12.06 -6.95 11.96
N ASN A 48 11.04 -6.27 12.46
CA ASN A 48 10.61 -6.44 13.85
C ASN A 48 10.15 -7.87 14.12
N LEU A 49 9.36 -8.48 13.23
CA LEU A 49 8.92 -9.87 13.38
C LEU A 49 10.09 -10.85 13.35
N LEU A 50 11.03 -10.67 12.43
CA LEU A 50 12.25 -11.48 12.35
C LEU A 50 13.13 -11.40 13.61
N GLN A 51 13.06 -10.29 14.35
CA GLN A 51 13.86 -10.09 15.57
C GLN A 51 13.14 -10.51 16.85
N GLN A 52 11.81 -10.42 16.88
CA GLN A 52 11.01 -10.56 18.10
C GLN A 52 10.24 -11.88 18.17
N THR A 53 10.20 -12.66 17.09
CA THR A 53 9.38 -13.87 16.98
C THR A 53 10.13 -15.00 16.29
N ASP A 54 9.74 -16.25 16.56
CA ASP A 54 10.30 -17.46 15.93
C ASP A 54 9.37 -18.02 14.82
N ILE A 55 8.43 -17.21 14.31
CA ILE A 55 7.53 -17.64 13.24
C ILE A 55 8.27 -17.74 11.91
N SER A 56 7.75 -18.55 11.00
CA SER A 56 8.45 -18.80 9.73
C SER A 56 8.50 -17.56 8.84
N ILE A 57 9.52 -17.48 7.97
CA ILE A 57 9.65 -16.40 6.97
C ILE A 57 8.42 -16.35 6.06
N GLN A 58 7.78 -17.50 5.80
CA GLN A 58 6.54 -17.57 5.04
C GLN A 58 5.40 -16.82 5.77
N GLU A 59 5.20 -17.07 7.06
CA GLU A 59 4.20 -16.38 7.86
C GLU A 59 4.50 -14.87 7.95
N ILE A 60 5.76 -14.47 8.07
CA ILE A 60 6.16 -13.06 8.07
C ILE A 60 5.79 -12.38 6.75
N ALA A 61 6.02 -13.05 5.61
CA ALA A 61 5.66 -12.54 4.30
C ALA A 61 4.13 -12.34 4.17
N GLU A 62 3.33 -13.29 4.65
CA GLU A 62 1.87 -13.19 4.66
C GLU A 62 1.38 -12.06 5.59
N ILE A 63 1.93 -11.95 6.80
CA ILE A 63 1.58 -10.89 7.77
C ILE A 63 1.92 -9.49 7.23
N CYS A 64 3.03 -9.36 6.50
CA CYS A 64 3.44 -8.11 5.87
C CYS A 64 2.71 -7.83 4.55
N GLY A 65 1.80 -8.73 4.13
CA GLY A 65 0.96 -8.58 2.95
C GLY A 65 1.75 -8.67 1.65
N TYR A 66 2.72 -9.58 1.59
CA TYR A 66 3.39 -9.97 0.36
C TYR A 66 2.70 -11.18 -0.26
N PRO A 67 2.50 -11.19 -1.59
CA PRO A 67 1.74 -12.25 -2.28
C PRO A 67 2.48 -13.58 -2.33
N SER A 68 3.80 -13.59 -2.15
CA SER A 68 4.62 -14.80 -2.09
C SER A 68 5.90 -14.55 -1.32
N ILE A 69 6.49 -15.64 -0.81
CA ILE A 69 7.79 -15.59 -0.12
C ILE A 69 8.92 -15.16 -1.07
N GLN A 70 8.89 -15.57 -2.34
CA GLN A 70 9.88 -15.13 -3.33
C GLN A 70 9.83 -13.63 -3.58
N TYR A 71 8.62 -13.07 -3.67
CA TYR A 71 8.46 -11.64 -3.85
C TYR A 71 8.91 -10.88 -2.59
N PHE A 72 8.59 -11.40 -1.40
CA PHE A 72 9.11 -10.87 -0.13
C PHE A 72 10.64 -10.83 -0.10
N LEU A 73 11.30 -11.94 -0.42
CA LEU A 73 12.77 -12.04 -0.41
C LEU A 73 13.45 -11.15 -1.46
N LEU A 74 12.80 -10.88 -2.60
CA LEU A 74 13.30 -9.94 -3.61
C LEU A 74 13.18 -8.48 -3.14
N CYS A 75 12.15 -8.20 -2.34
CA CYS A 75 11.79 -6.88 -1.85
C CYS A 75 12.55 -6.46 -0.58
N PHE A 76 13.06 -7.44 0.17
CA PHE A 76 13.76 -7.29 1.44
C PHE A 76 15.24 -6.95 1.23
#